data_AF-A0A4U1CKE7-F1
#
_entry.id   AF-A0A4U1CKE7-F1
#
_cell.length_a   1.000
_cell.length_b   1.000
_cell.length_c   1.000
_cell.angle_alpha   90.00
_cell.angle_beta   90.00
_cell.angle_gamma   90.00
#
_symmetry.space_group_name_H-M   'P 1'
#
loop_
_entity.id
_entity.type
_entity.pdbx_description
1 polymer ?
#
loop_
_entity_poly.entity_id
_entity_poly.type
_entity_poly.pdbx_seq_one_letter_code
_entity_poly.pdbx_strand_id
1 'polypeptide(L)'
;MNHLLDLLFTFLHLIIIGFNLFAWIWRPTRRLHLIVAGITLGCWFILGIWFGIGYCPITDWQWTIKESLGETNLPNSFVKYYADKISGLDISSDVIDAITVISFLSAISLSVYLNFFNRKQKQ
;
A
#
# COMPACT_ATOMS: atom_id res chain seq x y z
N MET A 1 6.92 2.83 -24.87
CA MET A 1 7.40 1.82 -23.90
C MET A 1 7.18 2.26 -22.46
N ASN A 2 7.67 3.45 -22.07
CA ASN A 2 7.70 3.92 -20.67
C ASN A 2 6.31 4.14 -20.05
N HIS A 3 5.31 4.61 -20.81
CA HIS A 3 3.93 4.75 -20.33
C HIS A 3 3.25 3.42 -19.99
N LEU A 4 3.62 2.32 -20.68
CA LEU A 4 3.05 1.01 -20.40
C LEU A 4 3.57 0.48 -19.05
N LEU A 5 4.86 0.72 -18.75
CA LEU A 5 5.44 0.39 -17.46
C LEU A 5 4.81 1.21 -16.33
N ASP A 6 4.63 2.52 -16.50
CA ASP A 6 3.97 3.37 -15.50
C ASP A 6 2.55 2.86 -15.19
N LEU A 7 1.78 2.49 -16.23
CA LEU A 7 0.46 1.90 -16.07
C LEU A 7 0.53 0.54 -15.34
N LEU A 8 1.47 -0.32 -15.71
CA LEU A 8 1.68 -1.62 -15.06
C LEU A 8 2.02 -1.47 -13.58
N PHE A 9 2.93 -0.56 -13.22
CA PHE A 9 3.29 -0.30 -11.84
C PHE A 9 2.12 0.28 -11.05
N THR A 10 1.37 1.21 -11.63
CA THR A 10 0.14 1.76 -11.04
C THR A 10 -0.87 0.65 -10.74
N PHE A 11 -1.16 -0.22 -11.72
CA PHE A 11 -2.09 -1.34 -11.55
C PHE A 11 -1.58 -2.33 -10.50
N LEU A 12 -0.30 -2.69 -10.54
CA LEU A 12 0.31 -3.59 -9.57
C LEU A 12 0.20 -3.01 -8.15
N HIS A 13 0.47 -1.72 -7.99
CA HIS A 13 0.41 -1.04 -6.70
C HIS A 13 -1.03 -0.98 -6.17
N LEU A 14 -2.01 -0.66 -7.02
CA LEU A 14 -3.43 -0.70 -6.67
C LEU A 14 -3.89 -2.12 -6.29
N ILE A 15 -3.41 -3.15 -6.98
CA ILE A 15 -3.70 -4.54 -6.62
C ILE A 15 -3.11 -4.88 -5.25
N ILE A 16 -1.89 -4.45 -4.94
CA ILE A 16 -1.26 -4.68 -3.63
C ILE A 16 -2.04 -3.98 -2.51
N ILE A 17 -2.42 -2.71 -2.71
CA ILE A 17 -3.23 -1.95 -1.74
C ILE A 17 -4.59 -2.61 -1.56
N GLY A 18 -5.29 -2.93 -2.66
CA GLY A 18 -6.59 -3.59 -2.63
C GLY A 18 -6.53 -4.97 -1.97
N PHE A 19 -5.47 -5.73 -2.24
CA PHE A 19 -5.25 -7.02 -1.59
C PHE A 19 -5.03 -6.85 -0.09
N ASN A 20 -4.19 -5.91 0.33
CA ASN A 20 -3.99 -5.61 1.76
C ASN A 20 -5.26 -5.10 2.45
N LEU A 21 -6.14 -4.38 1.75
CA LEU A 21 -7.39 -3.85 2.32
C LEU A 21 -8.56 -4.84 2.32
N PHE A 22 -8.65 -5.76 1.35
CA PHE A 22 -9.85 -6.59 1.15
C PHE A 22 -9.60 -8.10 1.20
N ALA A 23 -8.36 -8.58 1.06
CA ALA A 23 -8.10 -10.03 0.99
C ALA A 23 -8.37 -10.77 2.31
N TRP A 24 -8.55 -10.08 3.43
CA TRP A 24 -8.98 -10.68 4.70
C TRP A 24 -10.44 -11.15 4.71
N ILE A 25 -11.29 -10.59 3.82
CA ILE A 25 -12.71 -10.93 3.72
C ILE A 25 -12.86 -12.41 3.36
N TRP A 26 -12.05 -12.90 2.42
CA TRP A 26 -12.18 -14.22 1.83
C TRP A 26 -11.39 -15.29 2.61
N ARG A 27 -12.05 -16.38 3.03
CA ARG A 27 -11.46 -17.38 3.95
C ARG A 27 -10.13 -18.00 3.48
N PRO A 28 -9.97 -18.50 2.23
CA PRO A 28 -8.71 -19.10 1.80
C PRO A 28 -7.58 -18.09 1.63
N THR A 29 -7.86 -16.81 1.36
CA THR A 29 -6.83 -15.78 1.19
C THR A 29 -6.35 -15.15 2.49
N ARG A 30 -7.02 -15.40 3.64
CA ARG A 30 -6.61 -14.83 4.95
C ARG A 30 -5.16 -15.13 5.34
N ARG A 31 -4.69 -16.35 5.11
CA ARG A 31 -3.29 -16.71 5.40
C ARG A 31 -2.32 -15.97 4.48
N LEU A 32 -2.67 -15.86 3.20
CA LEU A 32 -1.87 -15.13 2.22
C LEU A 32 -1.87 -13.63 2.51
N HIS A 33 -3.01 -13.07 2.90
CA HIS A 33 -3.15 -11.69 3.38
C HIS A 33 -2.19 -11.39 4.53
N LEU A 34 -2.11 -12.26 5.54
CA LEU A 34 -1.18 -12.07 6.65
C LEU A 34 0.30 -12.12 6.21
N ILE A 35 0.65 -12.97 5.25
CA ILE A 35 2.02 -13.03 4.70
C ILE A 35 2.34 -11.74 3.96
N VAL A 36 1.47 -11.31 3.04
CA VAL A 36 1.65 -10.08 2.26
C VAL A 36 1.66 -8.84 3.16
N ALA A 37 0.77 -8.80 4.15
CA ALA A 37 0.72 -7.73 5.13
C ALA A 37 1.98 -7.71 6.01
N GLY A 38 2.50 -8.88 6.40
CA GLY A 38 3.76 -9.00 7.13
C GLY A 38 4.96 -8.51 6.32
N ILE A 39 5.03 -8.83 5.03
CA ILE A 39 6.06 -8.31 4.11
C ILE A 39 5.92 -6.79 3.98
N THR A 40 4.70 -6.28 3.81
CA THR A 40 4.43 -4.84 3.69
C THR A 40 4.83 -4.10 4.96
N LEU A 41 4.46 -4.62 6.14
CA LEU A 41 4.90 -4.12 7.44
C LEU A 41 6.43 -4.15 7.54
N GLY A 42 7.08 -5.24 7.14
CA GLY A 42 8.53 -5.35 7.13
C GLY A 42 9.19 -4.28 6.25
N CYS A 43 8.66 -4.05 5.05
CA CYS A 43 9.11 -2.97 4.18
C CYS A 43 8.93 -1.60 4.85
N TRP A 44 7.80 -1.34 5.51
CA TRP A 44 7.60 -0.08 6.22
C TRP A 44 8.50 0.08 7.45
N PHE A 45 8.74 -0.98 8.21
CA PHE A 45 9.61 -0.93 9.38
C PHE A 45 11.09 -0.79 8.99
N ILE A 46 11.53 -1.43 7.91
CA ILE A 46 12.93 -1.38 7.48
C ILE A 46 13.19 -0.13 6.64
N LEU A 47 12.40 0.07 5.58
CA LEU A 47 12.59 1.14 4.61
C LEU A 47 11.87 2.43 5.02
N GLY A 48 10.75 2.33 5.72
CA GLY A 48 10.01 3.52 6.15
C GLY A 48 10.71 4.35 7.23
N ILE A 49 11.72 3.80 7.92
CA ILE A 49 12.62 4.59 8.78
C ILE A 49 13.41 5.63 7.96
N TRP A 50 13.73 5.31 6.70
CA TRP A 50 14.55 6.16 5.83
C TRP A 50 13.69 6.97 4.85
N PHE A 51 12.65 6.36 4.30
CA PHE A 51 11.86 6.92 3.19
C PHE A 51 10.46 7.42 3.60
N GLY A 52 10.03 7.15 4.83
CA GLY A 52 8.71 7.54 5.35
C GLY A 52 7.73 6.37 5.49
N ILE A 53 6.71 6.58 6.32
CA ILE A 53 5.70 5.57 6.60
C ILE A 53 4.78 5.44 5.38
N GLY A 54 4.49 4.22 4.91
CA GLY A 54 3.75 4.06 3.66
C GLY A 54 4.62 3.76 2.44
N TYR A 55 5.95 3.82 2.60
CA TYR A 55 6.88 3.62 1.50
C TYR A 55 6.82 2.21 0.89
N CYS A 56 6.88 2.15 -0.44
CA CYS A 56 6.95 0.92 -1.21
C CYS A 56 8.11 1.01 -2.21
N PRO A 57 9.01 0.01 -2.28
CA PRO A 57 10.13 0.04 -3.22
C PRO A 57 9.68 0.04 -4.69
N ILE A 58 8.45 -0.41 -4.97
CA ILE A 58 7.85 -0.35 -6.31
C ILE A 58 7.63 1.11 -6.74
N THR A 59 7.32 2.00 -5.80
CA THR A 59 7.11 3.43 -6.06
C THR A 59 8.40 4.11 -6.49
N ASP A 60 9.54 3.78 -5.88
CA ASP A 60 10.84 4.33 -6.32
C ASP A 60 11.20 3.94 -7.74
N TRP A 61 10.93 2.68 -8.10
CA TRP A 61 11.12 2.22 -9.47
C TRP A 61 10.18 2.96 -10.43
N GLN A 62 8.92 3.14 -10.03
CA GLN A 62 7.95 3.91 -10.80
C GLN A 62 8.40 5.37 -10.95
N TRP A 63 9.00 5.98 -9.92
CA TRP A 63 9.44 7.37 -9.95
C TRP A 63 10.61 7.57 -10.89
N THR A 64 11.57 6.64 -10.90
CA THR A 64 12.66 6.65 -11.88
C THR A 64 12.13 6.67 -13.33
N ILE A 65 11.03 5.95 -13.59
CA ILE A 65 10.38 5.92 -14.91
C ILE A 65 9.64 7.24 -15.19
N LYS A 66 8.96 7.81 -14.19
CA LYS A 66 8.26 9.10 -14.31
C LYS A 66 9.21 10.28 -14.48
N GLU A 67 10.34 10.29 -13.79
CA GLU A 67 11.41 11.26 -13.99
C GLU A 67 11.98 11.15 -15.40
N SER A 68 12.18 9.93 -15.91
CA SER A 68 12.57 9.69 -17.31
C SER A 68 11.52 10.14 -18.33
N LEU A 69 10.27 10.33 -17.91
CA LEU A 69 9.18 10.90 -18.70
C LEU A 69 9.04 12.43 -18.55
N GLY A 70 9.87 13.05 -17.70
CA GLY A 70 9.89 14.50 -17.46
C GLY A 70 8.98 14.98 -16.32
N GLU A 71 8.36 14.08 -15.54
CA GLU A 71 7.67 14.49 -14.30
C GLU A 71 8.71 14.81 -13.21
N THR A 72 8.52 15.94 -12.52
CA THR A 72 9.39 16.41 -11.44
C THR A 72 8.55 16.74 -10.21
N ASN A 73 9.17 16.81 -9.03
CA ASN A 73 8.48 17.01 -7.73
C ASN A 73 7.52 15.86 -7.35
N LEU A 74 7.94 14.63 -7.56
CA LEU A 74 7.19 13.44 -7.18
C LEU A 74 7.25 13.24 -5.65
N PRO A 75 6.12 13.04 -4.96
CA PRO A 75 6.12 12.81 -3.52
C PRO A 75 6.59 11.39 -3.21
N ASN A 76 7.20 11.15 -2.05
CA ASN A 76 7.71 9.82 -1.67
C ASN A 76 6.62 8.73 -1.54
N SER A 77 5.35 9.12 -1.42
CA SER A 77 4.21 8.20 -1.27
C SER A 77 3.34 8.18 -2.54
N PHE A 78 3.12 6.98 -3.08
CA PHE A 78 2.20 6.76 -4.20
C PHE A 78 0.78 7.23 -3.87
N VAL A 79 0.33 6.98 -2.63
CA VAL A 79 -0.99 7.39 -2.17
C VAL A 79 -1.09 8.91 -2.15
N LYS A 80 -0.03 9.61 -1.72
CA LYS A 80 0.02 11.08 -1.80
C LYS A 80 -0.04 11.56 -3.24
N TYR A 81 0.78 11.02 -4.14
CA TYR A 81 0.79 11.40 -5.56
C TYR A 81 -0.62 11.32 -6.17
N TYR A 82 -1.33 10.21 -5.96
CA TYR A 82 -2.69 10.06 -6.48
C TYR A 82 -3.73 10.88 -5.70
N ALA A 83 -3.57 11.04 -4.38
CA ALA A 83 -4.45 11.88 -3.58
C ALA A 83 -4.39 13.34 -4.05
N ASP A 84 -3.20 13.89 -4.22
CA ASP A 84 -2.99 15.26 -4.69
C ASP A 84 -3.49 15.42 -6.13
N LYS A 85 -3.23 14.44 -7.00
CA LYS A 85 -3.68 14.45 -8.40
C LYS A 85 -5.19 14.38 -8.55
N ILE A 86 -5.89 13.63 -7.70
CA ILE A 86 -7.35 13.49 -7.73
C ILE A 86 -8.04 14.67 -7.04
N SER A 87 -7.52 15.11 -5.89
CA SER A 87 -8.10 16.19 -5.10
C SER A 87 -7.76 17.57 -5.64
N GLY A 88 -6.64 17.72 -6.36
CA GLY A 88 -6.09 19.00 -6.77
C GLY A 88 -5.51 19.83 -5.61
N LEU A 89 -5.35 19.23 -4.43
CA LEU A 89 -4.86 19.88 -3.21
C LEU A 89 -3.52 19.24 -2.80
N ASP A 90 -2.57 20.04 -2.29
CA ASP A 90 -1.34 19.51 -1.68
C ASP A 90 -1.66 19.03 -0.26
N ILE A 91 -2.07 17.77 -0.14
CA ILE A 91 -2.36 17.17 1.15
C ILE A 91 -1.03 16.84 1.82
N SER A 92 -0.88 17.25 3.09
CA SER A 92 0.32 16.93 3.87
C SER A 92 0.58 15.43 3.89
N SER A 93 1.82 15.03 3.59
CA SER A 93 2.23 13.62 3.55
C SER A 93 1.90 12.90 4.85
N ASP A 94 2.09 13.56 6.00
CA ASP A 94 1.81 12.98 7.33
C ASP A 94 0.35 12.53 7.49
N VAL A 95 -0.61 13.25 6.90
CA VAL A 95 -2.04 12.90 6.97
C VAL A 95 -2.32 11.67 6.10
N ILE A 96 -1.77 11.64 4.88
CA ILE A 96 -1.91 10.50 3.98
C ILE A 96 -1.27 9.25 4.59
N ASP A 97 -0.08 9.40 5.18
CA ASP A 97 0.66 8.32 5.80
C ASP A 97 -0.11 7.79 7.03
N ALA A 98 -0.64 8.68 7.88
CA ALA A 98 -1.49 8.29 9.00
C ALA A 98 -2.75 7.53 8.56
N ILE A 99 -3.46 8.01 7.54
CA ILE A 99 -4.64 7.33 6.99
C ILE A 99 -4.27 5.95 6.44
N THR A 100 -3.15 5.85 5.72
CA THR A 100 -2.66 4.59 5.13
C THR A 100 -2.32 3.59 6.23
N VAL A 101 -1.64 4.02 7.29
CA VAL A 101 -1.31 3.18 8.46
C VAL A 101 -2.57 2.72 9.18
N ILE A 102 -3.47 3.63 9.51
CA ILE A 102 -4.69 3.32 10.25
C ILE A 102 -5.53 2.32 9.46
N SER A 103 -5.70 2.54 8.15
CA SER A 103 -6.47 1.65 7.28
C SER A 103 -5.82 0.26 7.21
N PHE A 104 -4.50 0.21 7.07
CA PHE A 104 -3.77 -1.04 6.98
C PHE A 104 -3.76 -1.83 8.30
N LEU A 105 -3.49 -1.18 9.43
CA LEU A 105 -3.57 -1.79 10.76
C LEU A 105 -4.98 -2.28 11.08
N SER A 106 -6.01 -1.54 10.67
CA SER A 106 -7.41 -1.96 10.81
C SER A 106 -7.66 -3.25 10.03
N ALA A 107 -7.22 -3.33 8.77
CA ALA A 107 -7.36 -4.52 7.93
C ALA A 107 -6.63 -5.73 8.52
N ILE A 108 -5.41 -5.56 9.04
CA ILE A 108 -4.66 -6.63 9.72
C ILE A 108 -5.39 -7.07 10.99
N SER A 109 -5.84 -6.12 11.82
CA SER A 109 -6.54 -6.41 13.07
C SER A 109 -7.81 -7.21 12.83
N LEU A 110 -8.61 -6.83 11.82
CA LEU A 110 -9.79 -7.59 11.40
C LEU A 110 -9.42 -8.98 10.87
N SER A 111 -8.36 -9.08 10.06
CA SER A 111 -7.87 -10.35 9.53
C SER A 111 -7.46 -11.33 10.64
N VAL A 112 -6.70 -10.84 11.62
CA VAL A 112 -6.28 -11.58 12.82
C VAL A 112 -7.51 -11.99 13.63
N TYR A 113 -8.40 -11.04 13.96
CA TYR A 113 -9.62 -11.33 14.70
C TYR A 113 -10.46 -12.42 14.02
N LEU A 114 -10.71 -12.31 12.72
CA LEU A 114 -11.50 -13.29 11.97
C LEU A 114 -10.79 -14.63 11.75
N ASN A 115 -9.46 -14.70 11.80
CA ASN A 115 -8.72 -15.96 11.68
C ASN A 115 -8.60 -16.69 13.02
N PHE A 116 -8.52 -15.98 14.14
CA PHE A 116 -8.36 -16.58 15.47
C PHE A 116 -9.69 -16.76 16.22
N PHE A 117 -10.60 -15.77 16.20
CA PHE A 117 -11.88 -15.85 16.92
C PHE A 117 -12.97 -16.59 16.14
N ASN A 118 -13.00 -16.49 14.81
CA ASN A 118 -14.02 -17.17 14.00
C ASN A 118 -13.77 -18.68 13.80
N ARG A 119 -12.67 -19.23 14.34
CA ARG A 119 -12.41 -20.68 14.40
C ARG A 119 -13.27 -21.41 15.42
N LYS A 120 -13.87 -20.70 16.40
CA LYS A 120 -14.72 -21.33 17.42
C LYS A 120 -16.11 -21.77 16.92
N GLN A 121 -16.51 -21.47 15.68
CA GLN A 121 -17.84 -21.85 15.15
C GLN A 121 -17.83 -23.00 14.13
N LYS A 122 -16.68 -23.67 13.90
CA LYS A 122 -16.61 -24.86 13.04
C LYS A 122 -15.62 -25.90 13.58
N GLN A 123 -15.81 -26.30 14.83
CA GLN A 123 -15.43 -27.65 15.29
C GLN A 123 -16.71 -28.44 15.51
#